data_AF-H8GEU9-F1
#
_entry.id   AF-H8GEU9-F1
#
_cell.length_a   1.000
_cell.length_b   1.000
_cell.length_c   1.000
_cell.angle_alpha   90.00
_cell.angle_beta   90.00
_cell.angle_gamma   90.00
#
_symmetry.space_group_name_H-M   'P 1'
#
loop_
_entity.id
_entity.type
_entity.pdbx_description
1 polymer ?
#
loop_
_entity_poly.entity_id
_entity_poly.type
_entity_poly.pdbx_seq_one_letter_code
_entity_poly.pdbx_strand_id
1 'polypeptide(L)'
;MGWLFSTRRDPNDPLQLQIAVHELGHAVVWKAVGFVIKSVVHEGDSGSVDVRWDPDNLTGYVIGCWGGFEAERRWARLHGRSARRTNSSHDIANFHHVNRALGARRLSESKARALARKHVDRHWAQIQRRAPELVRSGRIYL
;
A
#
# COMPACT_ATOMS: atom_id res chain seq x y z
N MET A 1 17.51 -24.80 -14.95
CA MET A 1 17.64 -24.62 -13.49
C MET A 1 16.31 -24.11 -12.95
N GLY A 2 15.54 -24.98 -12.29
CA GLY A 2 14.21 -24.64 -11.77
C GLY A 2 14.32 -23.88 -10.45
N TRP A 3 13.67 -22.72 -10.36
CA TRP A 3 13.53 -21.96 -9.12
C TRP A 3 12.47 -22.60 -8.22
N LEU A 4 12.92 -23.43 -7.28
CA LEU A 4 12.12 -24.19 -6.31
C LEU A 4 11.83 -23.41 -5.01
N PHE A 5 11.67 -22.08 -5.09
CA PHE A 5 11.31 -21.27 -3.93
C PHE A 5 10.00 -20.52 -4.22
N SER A 6 8.89 -21.25 -4.23
CA SER A 6 7.62 -20.61 -3.85
C SER A 6 7.77 -20.25 -2.38
N THR A 7 7.95 -18.97 -2.08
CA THR A 7 7.78 -18.40 -0.75
C THR A 7 6.43 -18.89 -0.22
N ARG A 8 6.47 -19.81 0.74
CA ARG A 8 5.28 -20.45 1.30
C ARG A 8 4.39 -19.35 1.86
N ARG A 9 3.19 -19.20 1.29
CA ARG A 9 2.18 -18.27 1.80
C ARG A 9 1.68 -18.75 3.17
N ASP A 10 1.93 -17.96 4.21
CA ASP A 10 1.50 -18.26 5.58
C ASP A 10 0.77 -17.05 6.16
N PRO A 11 -0.56 -17.10 6.34
CA PRO A 11 -1.34 -16.00 6.89
C PRO A 11 -1.05 -15.72 8.37
N ASN A 12 -0.20 -16.52 9.03
CA ASN A 12 0.27 -16.27 10.38
C ASN A 12 1.69 -15.67 10.41
N ASP A 13 2.40 -15.61 9.28
CA ASP A 13 3.71 -14.98 9.20
C ASP A 13 3.55 -13.45 9.30
N PRO A 14 4.11 -12.82 10.35
CA PRO A 14 4.00 -11.38 10.55
C PRO A 14 4.61 -10.57 9.40
N LEU A 15 5.64 -11.08 8.71
CA LEU A 15 6.24 -10.38 7.57
C LEU A 15 5.30 -10.39 6.36
N GLN A 16 4.66 -11.54 6.09
CA GLN A 16 3.70 -11.63 4.99
C GLN A 16 2.45 -10.80 5.25
N LEU A 17 1.97 -10.78 6.50
CA LEU A 17 0.88 -9.90 6.90
C LEU A 17 1.26 -8.42 6.78
N GLN A 18 2.50 -8.05 7.14
CA GLN A 18 3.00 -6.69 6.98
C GLN A 18 2.96 -6.25 5.51
N ILE A 19 3.46 -7.09 4.59
CA ILE A 19 3.40 -6.85 3.14
C ILE A 19 1.96 -6.74 2.67
N ALA A 20 1.09 -7.69 3.05
CA ALA A 20 -0.32 -7.65 2.66
C ALA A 20 -1.03 -6.39 3.15
N VAL A 21 -0.74 -5.93 4.36
CA VAL A 21 -1.25 -4.67 4.91
C VAL A 21 -0.72 -3.46 4.13
N HIS A 22 0.54 -3.49 3.72
CA HIS A 22 1.15 -2.45 2.89
C HIS A 22 0.40 -2.32 1.55
N GLU A 23 0.22 -3.42 0.82
CA GLU A 23 -0.50 -3.41 -0.46
C GLU A 23 -1.97 -2.99 -0.31
N LEU A 24 -2.65 -3.49 0.73
CA LEU A 24 -4.01 -3.08 1.04
C LEU A 24 -4.11 -1.59 1.40
N GLY A 25 -3.08 -1.04 2.05
CA GLY A 25 -2.95 0.39 2.35
C GLY A 25 -2.98 1.23 1.08
N HIS A 26 -2.17 0.86 0.08
CA HIS A 26 -2.22 1.49 -1.24
C HIS A 26 -3.62 1.39 -1.87
N ALA A 27 -4.17 0.17 -1.93
CA ALA A 27 -5.42 -0.10 -2.60
C ALA A 27 -6.60 0.70 -2.01
N VAL A 28 -6.75 0.76 -0.67
CA VAL A 28 -7.85 1.52 -0.06
C VAL A 28 -7.68 3.03 -0.24
N VAL A 29 -6.44 3.53 -0.19
CA VAL A 29 -6.20 4.98 -0.36
C VAL A 29 -6.45 5.39 -1.80
N TRP A 30 -5.89 4.68 -2.78
CA TRP A 30 -6.14 4.95 -4.20
C TRP A 30 -7.62 4.82 -4.57
N LYS A 31 -8.32 3.78 -4.06
CA LYS A 31 -9.77 3.66 -4.25
C LYS A 31 -10.54 4.86 -3.66
N ALA A 32 -10.17 5.31 -2.46
CA ALA A 32 -10.85 6.41 -1.78
C ALA A 32 -10.62 7.78 -2.43
N VAL A 33 -9.56 7.95 -3.22
CA VAL A 33 -9.27 9.19 -3.97
C VAL A 33 -9.67 9.09 -5.45
N GLY A 34 -10.43 8.07 -5.83
CA GLY A 34 -11.11 7.98 -7.13
C GLY A 34 -10.50 7.01 -8.14
N PHE A 35 -9.43 6.28 -7.81
CA PHE A 35 -8.90 5.27 -8.72
C PHE A 35 -9.71 3.97 -8.70
N VAL A 36 -9.65 3.23 -9.81
CA VAL A 36 -10.20 1.88 -9.91
C VAL A 36 -9.09 0.87 -9.62
N ILE A 37 -9.25 0.06 -8.57
CA ILE A 37 -8.33 -1.03 -8.24
C ILE A 37 -8.78 -2.26 -9.00
N LYS A 38 -7.90 -2.81 -9.84
CA LYS A 38 -8.18 -4.06 -10.57
C LYS A 38 -7.88 -5.27 -9.71
N SER A 39 -6.71 -5.28 -9.06
CA SER A 39 -6.34 -6.36 -8.15
C SER A 39 -5.25 -5.93 -7.17
N VAL A 40 -5.15 -6.68 -6.08
CA VAL A 40 -4.02 -6.62 -5.13
C VAL A 40 -3.37 -8.00 -5.10
N VAL A 41 -2.05 -8.06 -5.24
CA VAL A 41 -1.26 -9.30 -5.38
C VAL A 41 -0.24 -9.40 -4.24
N HIS A 42 -0.03 -10.63 -3.76
CA HIS A 42 0.96 -11.01 -2.77
C HIS A 42 1.75 -12.23 -3.25
N GLU A 43 3.07 -12.09 -3.28
CA GLU A 43 4.01 -13.06 -3.84
C GLU A 43 4.90 -13.68 -2.76
N GLY A 44 4.50 -13.57 -1.48
CA GLY A 44 5.26 -14.08 -0.34
C GLY A 44 6.17 -13.02 0.26
N ASP A 45 7.21 -12.60 -0.45
CA ASP A 45 8.18 -11.59 -0.02
C ASP A 45 7.96 -10.20 -0.66
N SER A 46 7.01 -10.10 -1.59
CA SER A 46 6.63 -8.87 -2.27
C SER A 46 5.11 -8.79 -2.48
N GLY A 47 4.66 -7.64 -2.99
CA GLY A 47 3.28 -7.43 -3.38
C GLY A 47 3.16 -6.30 -4.40
N SER A 48 1.96 -6.15 -4.96
CA SER A 48 1.65 -5.03 -5.84
C SER A 48 0.15 -4.75 -5.89
N VAL A 49 -0.20 -3.52 -6.29
CA VAL A 49 -1.57 -3.10 -6.59
C VAL A 49 -1.67 -2.74 -8.07
N ASP A 50 -2.54 -3.43 -8.79
CA ASP A 50 -2.91 -3.05 -10.15
C ASP A 50 -4.04 -2.03 -10.09
N VAL A 51 -3.73 -0.82 -10.56
CA VAL A 51 -4.64 0.33 -10.59
C VAL A 51 -4.86 0.77 -12.03
N ARG A 52 -6.12 1.08 -12.39
CA ARG A 52 -6.39 1.75 -13.67
C ARG A 52 -5.83 3.17 -13.59
N TRP A 53 -4.76 3.41 -14.33
CA TRP A 53 -4.12 4.73 -14.42
C TRP A 53 -5.11 5.81 -14.86
N ASP A 54 -5.01 6.97 -14.20
CA ASP A 54 -5.78 8.18 -14.47
C ASP A 54 -4.81 9.37 -14.48
N PRO A 55 -4.45 9.89 -15.67
CA PRO A 55 -3.48 10.97 -15.79
C PRO A 55 -3.99 12.30 -15.20
N ASP A 56 -5.30 12.47 -15.02
CA ASP A 56 -5.90 13.70 -14.52
C ASP A 56 -5.94 13.76 -12.98
N ASN A 57 -5.68 12.63 -12.31
CA ASN A 57 -5.72 12.50 -10.85
C ASN A 57 -4.34 12.33 -10.19
N LEU A 58 -3.37 13.15 -10.59
CA LEU A 58 -2.02 13.12 -10.02
C LEU A 58 -2.01 13.38 -8.50
N THR A 59 -2.91 14.23 -8.00
CA THR A 59 -3.05 14.51 -6.56
C THR A 59 -3.48 13.26 -5.80
N GLY A 60 -4.46 12.50 -6.31
CA GLY A 60 -4.85 11.24 -5.70
C GLY A 60 -3.71 10.23 -5.74
N TYR A 61 -2.95 10.18 -6.84
CA TYR A 61 -1.83 9.27 -6.96
C TYR A 61 -0.77 9.51 -5.88
N VAL A 62 -0.33 10.77 -5.69
CA VAL A 62 0.68 11.12 -4.67
C VAL A 62 0.21 10.86 -3.23
N ILE A 63 -1.09 10.95 -2.96
CA ILE A 63 -1.66 10.57 -1.66
C ILE A 63 -1.58 9.06 -1.49
N GLY A 64 -1.95 8.29 -2.51
CA GLY A 64 -1.93 6.82 -2.44
C GLY A 64 -0.53 6.21 -2.39
N CYS A 65 0.53 6.89 -2.88
CA CYS A 65 1.93 6.47 -2.63
C CYS A 65 2.27 6.36 -1.13
N TRP A 66 1.55 7.06 -0.25
CA TRP A 66 1.77 6.95 1.20
C TRP A 66 0.84 5.94 1.88
N GLY A 67 -0.09 5.32 1.13
CA GLY A 67 -1.06 4.39 1.66
C GLY A 67 -0.42 3.17 2.30
N GLY A 68 0.53 2.53 1.61
CA GLY A 68 1.23 1.36 2.14
C GLY A 68 2.03 1.67 3.40
N PHE A 69 2.84 2.74 3.38
CA PHE A 69 3.63 3.15 4.53
C PHE A 69 2.77 3.48 5.77
N GLU A 70 1.68 4.25 5.64
CA GLU A 70 0.86 4.59 6.81
C GLU A 70 0.06 3.39 7.33
N ALA A 71 -0.34 2.45 6.46
CA ALA A 71 -0.95 1.18 6.87
C ALA A 71 0.05 0.28 7.61
N GLU A 72 1.26 0.12 7.06
CA GLU A 72 2.36 -0.60 7.68
C GLU A 72 2.74 0.00 9.03
N ARG A 73 2.86 1.33 9.12
CA ARG A 73 3.15 2.04 10.37
C ARG A 73 2.09 1.79 11.43
N ARG A 74 0.81 1.78 11.06
CA ARG A 74 -0.28 1.48 11.99
C ARG A 74 -0.22 0.02 12.46
N TRP A 75 0.00 -0.92 11.54
CA TRP A 75 0.16 -2.34 11.85
C TRP A 75 1.35 -2.59 12.77
N ALA A 76 2.51 -2.04 12.44
CA ALA A 76 3.74 -2.20 13.21
C ALA A 76 3.54 -1.73 14.65
N ARG A 77 2.92 -0.55 14.85
CA ARG A 77 2.60 -0.03 16.18
C ARG A 77 1.73 -0.99 17.01
N LEU A 78 0.74 -1.63 16.39
CA LEU A 78 -0.13 -2.60 17.08
C LEU A 78 0.59 -3.89 17.47
N HIS A 79 1.70 -4.21 16.81
CA HIS A 79 2.50 -5.41 17.05
C HIS A 79 3.83 -5.11 17.76
N GLY A 80 3.98 -3.92 18.37
CA GLY A 80 5.20 -3.54 19.09
C GLY A 80 6.44 -3.37 18.19
N ARG A 81 6.25 -3.05 16.91
CA ARG A 81 7.29 -2.89 15.89
C ARG A 81 7.31 -1.45 15.35
N SER A 82 8.39 -1.13 14.63
CA SER A 82 8.53 0.12 13.88
C SER A 82 8.51 -0.14 12.38
N ALA A 83 7.70 0.62 11.63
CA ALA A 83 7.75 0.60 10.17
C ALA A 83 9.05 1.24 9.67
N ARG A 84 9.61 0.69 8.59
CA ARG A 84 10.86 1.16 8.01
C ARG A 84 10.57 1.83 6.68
N ARG A 85 11.09 3.05 6.48
CA ARG A 85 10.94 3.78 5.20
C ARG A 85 11.57 3.04 4.01
N THR A 86 12.57 2.20 4.26
CA THR A 86 13.22 1.37 3.22
C THR A 86 12.24 0.45 2.52
N ASN A 87 11.21 -0.03 3.23
CA ASN A 87 10.16 -0.89 2.70
C ASN A 87 9.23 -0.16 1.72
N SER A 88 9.22 1.17 1.74
CA SER A 88 8.42 2.03 0.85
C SER A 88 9.30 2.91 -0.04
N SER A 89 10.55 2.52 -0.26
CA SER A 89 11.52 3.33 -1.02
C SER A 89 11.05 3.60 -2.45
N HIS A 90 10.44 2.61 -3.09
CA HIS A 90 9.83 2.75 -4.42
C HIS A 90 8.66 3.75 -4.40
N ASP A 91 7.76 3.65 -3.43
CA ASP A 91 6.60 4.56 -3.33
C ASP A 91 7.01 5.99 -3.01
N ILE A 92 8.05 6.17 -2.18
CA ILE A 92 8.63 7.47 -1.88
C ILE A 92 9.25 8.08 -3.15
N ALA A 93 9.95 7.27 -3.96
CA ALA A 93 10.48 7.73 -5.24
C ALA A 93 9.36 8.14 -6.20
N ASN A 94 8.30 7.33 -6.32
CA ASN A 94 7.10 7.63 -7.12
C ASN A 94 6.39 8.89 -6.64
N PHE A 95 6.24 9.07 -5.33
CA PHE A 95 5.72 10.29 -4.72
C PHE A 95 6.53 11.50 -5.18
N HIS A 96 7.87 11.47 -5.03
CA HIS A 96 8.69 12.60 -5.44
C HIS A 96 8.62 12.88 -6.94
N HIS A 97 8.58 11.84 -7.77
CA HIS A 97 8.46 11.96 -9.21
C HIS A 97 7.13 12.62 -9.62
N VAL A 98 6.00 12.04 -9.23
CA VAL A 98 4.67 12.53 -9.63
C VAL A 98 4.33 13.86 -8.94
N ASN A 99 4.75 14.06 -7.69
CA ASN A 99 4.53 15.31 -7.00
C ASN A 99 5.22 16.47 -7.73
N ARG A 100 6.42 16.28 -8.32
CA ARG A 100 7.03 17.35 -9.15
C ARG A 100 6.13 17.78 -10.31
N ALA A 101 5.41 16.85 -10.95
CA ALA A 101 4.50 17.16 -12.05
C ALA A 101 3.27 17.99 -11.62
N LEU A 102 2.94 18.05 -10.33
CA LEU A 102 1.84 18.89 -9.82
C LEU A 102 2.14 20.40 -9.85
N GLY A 103 3.40 20.82 -10.03
CA GLY A 103 3.79 22.23 -10.09
C GLY A 103 3.37 23.00 -8.83
N ALA A 104 2.57 24.06 -9.00
CA ALA A 104 2.05 24.86 -7.88
C ALA A 104 1.10 24.09 -6.94
N ARG A 105 0.55 22.95 -7.38
CA ARG A 105 -0.37 22.10 -6.60
C ARG A 105 0.35 21.01 -5.79
N ARG A 106 1.68 21.11 -5.66
CA ARG A 106 2.51 20.15 -4.93
C ARG A 106 2.09 20.00 -3.47
N LEU A 107 2.09 18.76 -3.00
CA LEU A 107 1.88 18.46 -1.58
C LEU A 107 3.23 18.33 -0.87
N SER A 108 3.31 18.86 0.35
CA SER A 108 4.38 18.47 1.27
C SER A 108 4.22 17.00 1.66
N GLU A 109 5.31 16.32 2.00
CA GLU A 109 5.25 14.93 2.48
C GLU A 109 4.30 14.82 3.68
N SER A 110 4.39 15.72 4.65
CA SER A 110 3.54 15.73 5.84
C SER A 110 2.05 15.80 5.48
N LYS A 111 1.68 16.65 4.50
CA LYS A 111 0.29 16.77 4.04
C LYS A 111 -0.18 15.51 3.33
N ALA A 112 0.62 14.97 2.40
CA ALA A 112 0.28 13.75 1.67
C ALA A 112 0.08 12.56 2.64
N ARG A 113 1.00 12.39 3.59
CA ARG A 113 0.91 11.37 4.64
C ARG A 113 -0.29 11.55 5.56
N ALA A 114 -0.61 12.78 5.96
CA ALA A 114 -1.79 13.06 6.77
C ALA A 114 -3.09 12.69 6.06
N LEU A 115 -3.17 12.98 4.76
CA LEU A 115 -4.30 12.58 3.92
C LEU A 115 -4.38 11.06 3.77
N ALA A 116 -3.27 10.38 3.44
CA ALA A 116 -3.22 8.93 3.33
C ALA A 116 -3.63 8.24 4.64
N ARG A 117 -3.07 8.69 5.77
CA ARG A 117 -3.41 8.16 7.11
C ARG A 117 -4.90 8.30 7.41
N LYS A 118 -5.53 9.42 7.08
CA LYS A 118 -6.99 9.59 7.27
C LYS A 118 -7.78 8.50 6.56
N HIS A 119 -7.38 8.14 5.34
CA HIS A 119 -8.02 7.07 4.57
C HIS A 119 -7.71 5.69 5.16
N VAL A 120 -6.45 5.40 5.49
CA VAL A 120 -6.06 4.16 6.18
C VAL A 120 -6.86 3.96 7.46
N ASP A 121 -6.96 4.99 8.30
CA ASP A 121 -7.67 4.93 9.57
C ASP A 121 -9.16 4.64 9.40
N ARG A 122 -9.79 5.27 8.40
CA ARG A 122 -11.20 5.04 8.06
C ARG A 122 -11.46 3.60 7.58
N HIS A 123 -10.50 3.01 6.85
CA HIS A 123 -10.64 1.69 6.23
C HIS A 123 -9.90 0.58 7.01
N TRP A 124 -9.42 0.86 8.22
CA TRP A 124 -8.54 -0.05 8.95
C TRP A 124 -9.15 -1.44 9.20
N ALA A 125 -10.42 -1.50 9.59
CA ALA A 125 -11.11 -2.77 9.82
C ALA A 125 -11.21 -3.63 8.53
N GLN A 126 -11.31 -3.00 7.37
CA GLN A 126 -11.28 -3.69 6.09
C GLN A 126 -9.86 -4.23 5.80
N ILE A 127 -8.83 -3.43 5.99
CA ILE A 127 -7.43 -3.84 5.81
C ILE A 127 -7.12 -5.06 6.69
N GLN A 128 -7.47 -5.01 7.97
CA GLN A 128 -7.21 -6.11 8.92
C GLN A 128 -7.88 -7.42 8.50
N ARG A 129 -9.14 -7.37 8.05
CA ARG A 129 -9.85 -8.57 7.60
C ARG A 129 -9.28 -9.13 6.30
N ARG A 130 -8.93 -8.24 5.35
CA ARG A 130 -8.47 -8.64 4.02
C ARG A 130 -7.01 -9.10 3.99
N ALA A 131 -6.16 -8.67 4.93
CA ALA A 131 -4.74 -9.02 4.91
C ALA A 131 -4.48 -10.55 4.97
N PRO A 132 -5.08 -11.32 5.91
CA PRO A 132 -4.95 -12.77 5.90
C PRO A 132 -5.56 -13.45 4.67
N GLU A 133 -6.62 -12.86 4.08
CA GLU A 133 -7.21 -13.36 2.84
C GLU A 133 -6.25 -13.17 1.66
N LEU A 134 -5.63 -12.00 1.55
CA LEU A 134 -4.64 -11.69 0.53
C LEU A 134 -3.43 -12.62 0.62
N VAL A 135 -2.90 -12.86 1.83
CA VAL A 135 -1.79 -13.83 2.00
C VAL A 135 -2.21 -15.23 1.56
N ARG A 136 -3.40 -15.71 1.94
CA ARG A 136 -3.89 -17.05 1.55
C ARG A 136 -4.10 -17.20 0.05
N SER A 137 -4.81 -16.26 -0.55
CA SER A 137 -5.21 -16.34 -1.96
C SER A 137 -4.11 -15.89 -2.92
N GLY A 138 -3.12 -15.13 -2.44
CA GLY A 138 -2.09 -14.49 -3.26
C GLY A 138 -2.60 -13.36 -4.16
N ARG A 139 -3.92 -13.26 -4.36
CA ARG A 139 -4.57 -12.20 -5.12
C ARG A 139 -6.00 -11.98 -4.64
N ILE A 140 -6.42 -10.72 -4.59
CA ILE A 140 -7.81 -10.32 -4.38
C ILE A 140 -8.22 -9.21 -5.37
N TYR A 141 -9.53 -9.07 -5.58
CA TYR A 141 -10.15 -8.05 -6.42
C TYR A 141 -11.00 -7.13 -5.52
N LEU A 142 -11.04 -5.82 -5.80
CA LEU A 142 -11.65 -4.79 -4.93
C LEU A 142 -12.71 -3.93 -5.61
#